data_AF-A0A7C0YTF1-F1
#
_entry.id   AF-A0A7C0YTF1-F1
#
_cell.length_a   1.000
_cell.length_b   1.000
_cell.length_c   1.000
_cell.angle_alpha   90.00
_cell.angle_beta   90.00
_cell.angle_gamma   90.00
#
_symmetry.space_group_name_H-M   'P 1'
#
loop_
_entity.id
_entity.type
_entity.pdbx_description
1 polymer ?
#
loop_
_entity_poly.entity_id
_entity_poly.type
_entity_poly.pdbx_seq_one_letter_code
_entity_poly.pdbx_strand_id
1 'polypeptide(L)'
;MMLKDVWKKFKDEMVDEARKSWKEARERFFLICKKNREVFREETIVGKEKTILAPMKCLEGETVGMFHTHPYGLDIPSKRDIEALIKLEEKPKVYCIAGLPRFLDDRVILTCYDTDDLLRYVRENNLMKMGNEEVVESLFNALRLGKIKNISESFEPKTIVKVEVVEKL
;
A
#
# COMPACT_ATOMS: atom_id res chain seq x y z
N MET A 1 18.77 11.92 -0.01
CA MET A 1 17.42 11.88 0.55
C MET A 1 17.12 10.44 0.95
N MET A 2 16.75 10.20 2.20
CA MET A 2 16.44 8.84 2.67
C MET A 2 15.06 8.44 2.15
N LEU A 3 14.82 7.13 1.99
CA LEU A 3 13.51 6.62 1.53
C LEU A 3 12.35 7.16 2.38
N LYS A 4 12.55 7.30 3.69
CA LYS A 4 11.55 7.88 4.61
C LYS A 4 11.11 9.30 4.24
N ASP A 5 11.99 10.11 3.66
CA ASP A 5 11.70 11.50 3.32
C ASP A 5 10.84 11.60 2.05
N VAL A 6 11.01 10.65 1.12
CA VAL A 6 10.22 10.56 -0.11
C VAL A 6 8.74 10.39 0.20
N TRP A 7 8.39 9.48 1.10
CA TRP A 7 7.00 9.16 1.41
C TRP A 7 6.31 10.25 2.21
N LYS A 8 7.05 10.90 3.11
CA LYS A 8 6.56 12.09 3.83
C LYS A 8 6.16 13.20 2.87
N LYS A 9 6.88 13.38 1.75
CA LYS A 9 6.55 14.37 0.72
C LYS A 9 5.19 14.12 0.04
N PHE A 10 4.86 12.86 -0.27
CA PHE A 10 3.63 12.52 -0.99
C PHE A 10 2.48 12.04 -0.09
N LYS A 11 2.64 12.13 1.23
CA LYS A 11 1.68 11.60 2.20
C LYS A 11 0.26 12.11 1.96
N ASP A 12 0.10 13.43 1.89
CA ASP A 12 -1.23 14.04 1.80
C ASP A 12 -1.88 13.70 0.46
N GLU A 13 -1.08 13.64 -0.62
CA GLU A 13 -1.55 13.19 -1.93
C GLU A 13 -2.00 11.72 -1.91
N MET A 14 -1.27 10.82 -1.25
CA MET A 14 -1.69 9.41 -1.08
C MET A 14 -3.01 9.30 -0.30
N VAL A 15 -3.18 10.10 0.75
CA VAL A 15 -4.43 10.13 1.54
C VAL A 15 -5.59 10.65 0.70
N ASP A 16 -5.38 11.71 -0.08
CA ASP A 16 -6.40 12.25 -0.97
C ASP A 16 -6.80 11.25 -2.06
N GLU A 17 -5.83 10.55 -2.65
CA GLU A 17 -6.09 9.50 -3.62
C GLU A 17 -6.85 8.32 -3.01
N ALA A 18 -6.54 7.91 -1.78
CA ALA A 18 -7.29 6.88 -1.06
C ALA A 18 -8.75 7.29 -0.80
N ARG A 19 -8.98 8.56 -0.42
CA ARG A 19 -10.34 9.10 -0.23
C ARG A 19 -11.14 9.11 -1.52
N LYS A 20 -10.52 9.51 -2.63
CA LYS A 20 -11.15 9.46 -3.96
C LYS A 20 -11.43 8.01 -4.38
N SER A 21 -10.49 7.11 -4.14
CA SER A 21 -10.62 5.68 -4.45
C SER A 21 -11.91 5.09 -3.86
N TRP A 22 -12.14 5.36 -2.58
CA TRP A 22 -13.35 4.91 -1.89
C TRP A 22 -14.64 5.54 -2.39
N LYS A 23 -14.67 6.87 -2.51
CA LYS A 23 -15.85 7.60 -3.00
C LYS A 23 -16.29 7.12 -4.38
N GLU A 24 -15.34 6.78 -5.22
CA GLU A 24 -15.59 6.36 -6.59
C GLU A 24 -15.71 4.84 -6.76
N ALA A 25 -15.43 4.05 -5.71
CA ALA A 25 -15.36 2.59 -5.79
C ALA A 25 -14.31 2.09 -6.81
N ARG A 26 -13.18 2.80 -6.94
CA ARG A 26 -12.14 2.51 -7.94
C ARG A 26 -10.76 2.47 -7.30
N GLU A 27 -9.93 1.51 -7.70
CA GLU A 27 -8.53 1.50 -7.32
C GLU A 27 -7.78 2.62 -8.01
N ARG A 28 -6.78 3.15 -7.31
CA ARG A 28 -5.91 4.23 -7.75
C ARG A 28 -4.47 3.81 -7.51
N PHE A 29 -3.61 4.27 -8.40
CA PHE A 29 -2.20 3.90 -8.42
C PHE A 29 -1.38 5.05 -8.98
N PHE A 30 -0.18 5.25 -8.44
CA PHE A 30 0.84 6.05 -9.10
C PHE A 30 2.24 5.59 -8.70
N LEU A 31 3.21 5.91 -9.56
CA LEU A 31 4.63 5.73 -9.26
C LEU A 31 5.21 7.02 -8.67
N ILE A 32 6.21 6.86 -7.81
CA ILE A 32 7.07 7.94 -7.37
C ILE A 32 8.46 7.72 -7.95
N CYS A 33 8.93 8.75 -8.64
CA CYS A 33 10.07 8.75 -9.52
C CYS A 33 11.13 9.70 -9.02
N LYS A 34 12.39 9.38 -9.27
CA LYS A 34 13.52 10.23 -8.93
C LYS A 34 14.39 10.48 -10.15
N LYS A 35 14.58 11.75 -10.49
CA LYS A 35 15.49 12.20 -11.54
C LYS A 35 16.47 13.19 -10.93
N ASN A 36 17.76 12.87 -10.97
CA ASN A 36 18.81 13.63 -10.29
C ASN A 36 18.54 13.79 -8.78
N ARG A 37 18.29 15.02 -8.33
CA ARG A 37 17.96 15.34 -6.93
C ARG A 37 16.48 15.59 -6.68
N GLU A 38 15.67 15.52 -7.74
CA GLU A 38 14.23 15.79 -7.67
C GLU A 38 13.45 14.50 -7.57
N VAL A 39 12.36 14.55 -6.80
CA VAL A 39 11.39 13.46 -6.69
C VAL A 39 10.01 13.99 -7.00
N PHE A 40 9.31 13.31 -7.89
CA PHE A 40 7.99 13.63 -8.38
C PHE A 40 7.17 12.34 -8.47
N ARG A 41 5.87 12.45 -8.71
CA ARG A 41 5.02 11.30 -9.00
C ARG A 41 4.52 11.36 -10.44
N GLU A 42 4.23 10.20 -10.99
CA GLU A 42 3.54 10.06 -12.27
C GLU A 42 2.03 10.32 -12.11
N GLU A 43 1.35 10.41 -13.24
CA GLU A 43 -0.11 10.51 -13.27
C GLU A 43 -0.79 9.32 -12.58
N THR A 44 -1.93 9.60 -11.96
CA THR A 44 -2.72 8.56 -11.28
C THR A 44 -3.47 7.72 -12.30
N ILE A 45 -3.26 6.42 -12.24
CA ILE A 45 -4.05 5.43 -12.98
C ILE A 45 -5.24 5.01 -12.12
N VAL A 46 -6.44 4.99 -12.73
CA VAL A 46 -7.70 4.64 -12.06
C VAL A 46 -8.29 3.38 -12.68
N GLY A 47 -8.50 2.34 -11.86
CA GLY A 47 -8.90 1.00 -12.31
C GLY A 47 -10.08 0.42 -11.53
N LYS A 48 -10.62 -0.70 -12.02
CA LYS A 48 -11.33 -1.68 -11.19
C LYS A 48 -10.33 -2.79 -10.85
N GLU A 49 -10.55 -3.54 -9.77
CA GLU A 49 -9.75 -4.63 -9.09
C GLU A 49 -9.16 -5.76 -9.99
N LYS A 50 -8.86 -5.47 -11.25
CA LYS A 50 -8.40 -6.41 -12.29
C LYS A 50 -7.26 -5.88 -13.13
N THR A 51 -6.95 -4.58 -13.09
CA THR A 51 -5.95 -4.05 -14.02
C THR A 51 -5.45 -2.68 -13.57
N ILE A 52 -4.47 -2.66 -12.66
CA ILE A 52 -3.49 -1.58 -12.74
C ILE A 52 -2.14 -2.21 -13.08
N LEU A 53 -2.02 -2.56 -14.36
CA LEU A 53 -0.79 -2.92 -15.05
C LEU A 53 -0.38 -1.76 -15.96
N ALA A 54 -0.20 -0.56 -15.41
CA ALA A 54 0.18 0.61 -16.19
C ALA A 54 1.32 1.39 -15.49
N PRO A 55 2.17 2.05 -16.30
CA PRO A 55 3.48 1.56 -16.68
C PRO A 55 4.32 1.10 -15.48
N MET A 56 5.00 -0.04 -15.63
CA MET A 56 5.78 -0.71 -14.56
C MET A 56 7.12 -0.03 -14.24
N LYS A 57 7.33 1.19 -14.76
CA LYS A 57 8.51 2.03 -14.50
C LYS A 57 8.18 3.49 -14.78
N CYS A 58 8.92 4.38 -14.13
CA CYS A 58 8.89 5.80 -14.42
C CYS A 58 9.22 6.09 -15.88
N LEU A 59 8.53 7.06 -16.50
CA LEU A 59 8.86 7.52 -17.85
C LEU A 59 10.21 8.23 -17.85
N GLU A 60 10.50 8.94 -16.77
CA GLU A 60 11.80 9.57 -16.53
C GLU A 60 12.36 9.22 -15.14
N GLY A 61 13.65 8.89 -15.09
CA GLY A 61 14.35 8.62 -13.83
C GLY A 61 14.19 7.18 -13.32
N GLU A 62 14.50 6.98 -12.03
CA GLU A 62 14.38 5.69 -11.34
C GLU A 62 13.06 5.59 -10.56
N THR A 63 12.46 4.41 -10.54
CA THR A 63 11.28 4.10 -9.71
C THR A 63 11.73 3.91 -8.28
N VAL A 64 11.50 4.93 -7.44
CA VAL A 64 11.81 4.83 -6.01
C VAL A 64 10.62 4.34 -5.19
N GLY A 65 9.43 4.35 -5.78
CA GLY A 65 8.21 4.17 -5.05
C GLY A 65 6.98 3.81 -5.86
N MET A 66 6.06 3.10 -5.22
CA MET A 66 4.77 2.75 -5.78
C MET A 66 3.66 2.92 -4.74
N PHE A 67 2.54 3.52 -5.13
CA PHE A 67 1.35 3.66 -4.29
C PHE A 67 0.16 2.95 -4.94
N HIS A 68 -0.65 2.29 -4.11
CA HIS A 68 -1.87 1.59 -4.52
C HIS A 68 -2.98 1.75 -3.47
N THR A 69 -4.25 1.68 -3.88
CA THR A 69 -5.40 1.80 -2.96
C THR A 69 -6.35 0.61 -3.09
N HIS A 70 -6.85 0.11 -1.96
CA HIS A 70 -7.97 -0.81 -1.87
C HIS A 70 -9.23 -0.07 -1.36
N PRO A 71 -10.20 0.29 -2.22
CA PRO A 71 -11.36 1.10 -1.81
C PRO A 71 -12.23 0.43 -0.73
N TYR A 72 -12.29 -0.91 -0.72
CA TYR A 72 -13.08 -1.71 0.23
C TYR A 72 -12.28 -2.81 0.92
N GLY A 73 -10.95 -2.72 0.81
CA GLY A 73 -10.01 -3.71 1.30
C GLY A 73 -9.10 -3.15 2.38
N LEU A 74 -8.26 -4.06 2.89
CA LEU A 74 -7.27 -3.74 3.92
C LEU A 74 -6.08 -3.02 3.28
N ASP A 75 -5.32 -2.31 4.11
CA ASP A 75 -3.99 -1.76 3.81
C ASP A 75 -2.90 -2.86 3.81
N ILE A 76 -3.26 -4.06 3.35
CA ILE A 76 -2.40 -5.23 3.26
C ILE A 76 -2.38 -5.71 1.80
N PRO A 77 -1.20 -5.99 1.21
CA PRO A 77 -1.11 -6.49 -0.16
C PRO A 77 -1.86 -7.80 -0.32
N SER A 78 -2.67 -7.90 -1.37
CA SER A 78 -3.25 -9.16 -1.83
C SER A 78 -2.18 -10.03 -2.50
N LYS A 79 -2.49 -11.30 -2.74
CA LYS A 79 -1.62 -12.18 -3.54
C LYS A 79 -1.33 -11.60 -4.92
N ARG A 80 -2.31 -10.94 -5.54
CA ARG A 80 -2.15 -10.32 -6.86
C ARG A 80 -1.20 -9.12 -6.83
N ASP A 81 -1.23 -8.31 -5.76
CA ASP A 81 -0.29 -7.21 -5.58
C ASP A 81 1.14 -7.73 -5.49
N ILE A 82 1.35 -8.81 -4.75
CA ILE A 82 2.65 -9.47 -4.65
C ILE A 82 3.09 -10.05 -6.01
N GLU A 83 2.19 -10.68 -6.77
CA GLU A 83 2.49 -11.15 -8.13
C GLU A 83 2.88 -10.01 -9.06
N ALA A 84 2.18 -8.88 -8.98
CA ALA A 84 2.48 -7.69 -9.76
C ALA A 84 3.87 -7.15 -9.38
N LEU A 85 4.16 -6.98 -8.10
CA LEU A 85 5.45 -6.54 -7.57
C LEU A 85 6.62 -7.44 -8.01
N ILE A 86 6.42 -8.76 -8.02
CA ILE A 86 7.45 -9.71 -8.45
C ILE A 86 7.76 -9.55 -9.94
N LYS A 87 6.76 -9.25 -10.77
CA LYS A 87 6.86 -9.11 -12.23
C LYS A 87 7.45 -7.77 -12.69
N LEU A 88 7.58 -6.78 -11.80
CA LEU A 88 8.17 -5.49 -12.15
C LEU A 88 9.63 -5.66 -12.59
N GLU A 89 9.95 -5.07 -13.76
CA GLU A 89 11.32 -4.95 -14.26
C GLU A 89 12.18 -4.14 -13.27
N GLU A 90 11.63 -3.02 -12.80
CA GLU A 90 12.24 -2.16 -11.80
C GLU A 90 11.40 -2.19 -10.52
N LYS A 91 11.91 -2.84 -9.47
CA LYS A 91 11.20 -2.90 -8.20
C LYS A 91 11.26 -1.53 -7.51
N PRO A 92 10.12 -0.98 -7.06
CA PRO A 92 10.15 0.22 -6.25
C PRO A 92 10.88 -0.11 -4.95
N LYS A 93 11.68 0.82 -4.44
CA LYS A 93 12.33 0.63 -3.12
C LYS A 93 11.31 0.55 -1.99
N VAL A 94 10.14 1.14 -2.21
CA VAL A 94 9.04 1.15 -1.26
C VAL A 94 7.71 0.96 -1.97
N TYR A 95 6.87 0.13 -1.37
CA TYR A 95 5.50 -0.07 -1.78
C TYR A 95 4.55 0.43 -0.69
N CYS A 96 3.69 1.39 -1.02
CA CYS A 96 2.67 1.90 -0.14
C CYS A 96 1.28 1.46 -0.60
N ILE A 97 0.45 1.07 0.35
CA ILE A 97 -0.92 0.68 0.12
C ILE A 97 -1.83 1.42 1.09
N ALA A 98 -2.94 1.94 0.58
CA ALA A 98 -3.98 2.53 1.40
C ALA A 98 -5.24 1.67 1.38
N GLY A 99 -5.77 1.39 2.56
CA GLY A 99 -7.06 0.74 2.76
C GLY A 99 -7.98 1.60 3.61
N LEU A 100 -9.26 1.25 3.61
CA LEU A 100 -10.25 1.81 4.52
C LEU A 100 -10.83 0.69 5.36
N PRO A 101 -10.72 0.76 6.70
CA PRO A 101 -11.40 -0.20 7.55
C PRO A 101 -12.90 -0.09 7.29
N ARG A 102 -13.55 -1.24 7.06
CA ARG A 102 -14.98 -1.35 6.71
C ARG A 102 -15.95 -0.78 7.76
N PHE A 103 -15.45 -0.21 8.85
CA PHE A 103 -16.22 0.24 9.99
C PHE A 103 -15.79 1.65 10.44
N LEU A 104 -16.61 2.64 10.07
CA LEU A 104 -16.99 3.79 10.92
C LEU A 104 -16.07 5.01 11.08
N ASP A 105 -15.09 5.27 10.22
CA ASP A 105 -14.42 6.59 10.27
C ASP A 105 -13.80 6.93 8.92
N ASP A 106 -13.79 8.21 8.51
CA ASP A 106 -13.16 8.72 7.27
C ASP A 106 -11.60 8.65 7.31
N ARG A 107 -11.07 7.70 8.10
CA ARG A 107 -9.67 7.45 8.37
C ARG A 107 -9.10 6.54 7.29
N VAL A 108 -8.20 7.09 6.50
CA VAL A 108 -7.35 6.32 5.58
C VAL A 108 -6.24 5.67 6.39
N ILE A 109 -6.10 4.35 6.27
CA ILE A 109 -4.92 3.65 6.76
C ILE A 109 -3.94 3.53 5.60
N LEU A 110 -2.76 4.12 5.77
CA LEU A 110 -1.67 4.03 4.81
C LEU A 110 -0.56 3.18 5.43
N THR A 111 -0.21 2.08 4.77
CA THR A 111 0.91 1.23 5.17
C THR A 111 1.95 1.19 4.06
N CYS A 112 3.19 1.46 4.42
CA CYS A 112 4.32 1.45 3.50
C CYS A 112 5.34 0.39 3.91
N TYR A 113 5.78 -0.40 2.93
CA TYR A 113 6.70 -1.51 3.07
C TYR A 113 8.04 -1.19 2.44
N ASP A 114 9.11 -1.62 3.09
CA ASP A 114 10.38 -1.85 2.39
C ASP A 114 10.19 -3.04 1.43
N THR A 115 10.25 -2.80 0.12
CA THR A 115 9.85 -3.80 -0.89
C THR A 115 10.72 -5.04 -0.83
N ASP A 116 12.02 -4.89 -0.59
CA ASP A 116 12.94 -6.02 -0.53
C ASP A 116 12.66 -6.89 0.70
N ASP A 117 12.33 -6.28 1.84
CA ASP A 117 11.95 -7.00 3.05
C ASP A 117 10.63 -7.75 2.89
N LEU A 118 9.61 -7.08 2.32
CA LEU A 118 8.33 -7.71 1.98
C LEU A 118 8.54 -8.93 1.08
N LEU A 119 9.27 -8.77 -0.02
CA LEU A 119 9.50 -9.86 -0.98
C LEU A 119 10.40 -10.96 -0.42
N ARG A 120 11.34 -10.64 0.47
CA ARG A 120 12.11 -11.64 1.22
C ARG A 120 11.18 -12.49 2.09
N TYR A 121 10.31 -11.84 2.88
CA TYR A 121 9.35 -12.55 3.73
C TYR A 121 8.41 -13.45 2.91
N VAL A 122 7.89 -12.94 1.77
CA VAL A 122 7.05 -13.70 0.84
C VAL A 122 7.74 -14.99 0.37
N ARG A 123 9.04 -14.91 0.03
CA ARG A 123 9.81 -16.06 -0.46
C ARG A 123 10.10 -17.05 0.65
N GLU A 124 10.60 -16.58 1.80
CA GLU A 124 10.98 -17.42 2.94
C GLU A 124 9.79 -18.21 3.48
N ASN A 125 8.59 -17.62 3.43
CA ASN A 125 7.36 -18.24 3.93
C ASN A 125 6.52 -18.91 2.82
N ASN A 126 7.03 -19.00 1.59
CA ASN A 126 6.36 -19.64 0.45
C ASN A 126 4.93 -19.12 0.19
N LEU A 127 4.66 -17.83 0.44
CA LEU A 127 3.30 -17.27 0.38
C LEU A 127 2.66 -17.41 -1.01
N MET A 128 3.47 -17.49 -2.07
CA MET A 128 2.96 -17.66 -3.44
C MET A 128 2.25 -19.00 -3.68
N LYS A 129 2.47 -20.00 -2.81
CA LYS A 129 1.78 -21.30 -2.86
C LYS A 129 0.44 -21.31 -2.11
N MET A 130 0.15 -20.26 -1.35
CA MET A 130 -1.04 -20.15 -0.49
C MET A 130 -2.23 -19.54 -1.23
N GLY A 131 -3.42 -19.70 -0.64
CA GLY A 131 -4.64 -18.98 -1.02
C GLY A 131 -4.54 -17.48 -0.70
N ASN A 132 -5.35 -16.64 -1.35
CA ASN A 132 -5.26 -15.19 -1.14
C ASN A 132 -5.50 -14.77 0.32
N GLU A 133 -6.50 -15.37 0.98
CA GLU A 133 -6.83 -15.06 2.37
C GLU A 133 -5.67 -15.41 3.32
N GLU A 134 -5.04 -16.58 3.12
CA GLU A 134 -3.86 -17.02 3.88
C GLU A 134 -2.66 -16.08 3.67
N VAL A 135 -2.45 -15.58 2.44
CA VAL A 135 -1.39 -14.60 2.15
C VAL A 135 -1.63 -13.31 2.94
N VAL A 136 -2.84 -12.76 2.85
CA VAL A 136 -3.20 -11.51 3.53
C VAL A 136 -3.06 -11.66 5.05
N GLU A 137 -3.54 -12.77 5.62
CA GLU A 137 -3.41 -13.04 7.06
C GLU A 137 -1.94 -13.17 7.49
N SER A 138 -1.13 -13.89 6.70
CA SER A 138 0.30 -14.06 6.99
C SER A 138 1.04 -12.72 6.96
N LEU A 139 0.77 -11.87 5.97
CA LEU A 139 1.37 -10.54 5.86
C LEU A 139 0.91 -9.60 6.99
N PHE A 140 -0.38 -9.61 7.34
CA PHE A 140 -0.91 -8.85 8.47
C PHE A 140 -0.22 -9.24 9.79
N ASN A 141 -0.10 -10.54 10.06
CA ASN A 141 0.60 -11.04 11.24
C ASN A 141 2.09 -10.71 11.23
N ALA A 142 2.75 -10.81 10.08
CA ALA A 142 4.15 -10.47 9.93
C ALA A 142 4.42 -8.98 10.23
N LEU A 143 3.54 -8.09 9.73
CA LEU A 143 3.60 -6.66 10.00
C LEU A 143 3.41 -6.38 11.50
N ARG A 144 2.39 -6.98 12.13
CA ARG A 144 2.10 -6.82 13.56
C ARG A 144 3.25 -7.30 14.46
N LEU A 145 3.93 -8.36 14.05
CA LEU A 145 5.07 -8.93 14.78
C LEU A 145 6.42 -8.26 14.44
N GLY A 146 6.43 -7.26 13.55
CA GLY A 146 7.66 -6.58 13.13
C GLY A 146 8.60 -7.44 12.29
N LYS A 147 8.10 -8.53 11.69
CA LYS A 147 8.87 -9.39 10.77
C LYS A 147 9.04 -8.78 9.39
N ILE A 148 8.17 -7.83 9.03
CA ILE A 148 8.29 -6.98 7.85
C ILE A 148 8.37 -5.54 8.33
N LYS A 149 9.35 -4.82 7.79
CA LYS A 149 9.61 -3.43 8.12
C LYS A 149 8.52 -2.53 7.57
N ASN A 150 7.71 -2.00 8.50
CA ASN A 150 6.88 -0.84 8.23
C ASN A 150 7.75 0.42 8.23
N ILE A 151 7.74 1.14 7.11
CA ILE A 151 8.48 2.39 6.95
C ILE A 151 7.58 3.63 7.04
N SER A 152 6.26 3.44 7.12
CA SER A 152 5.38 4.48 7.63
C SER A 152 5.54 4.57 9.14
N GLU A 153 5.73 5.80 9.65
CA GLU A 153 5.31 6.08 11.03
C GLU A 153 3.82 5.78 11.02
N SER A 154 3.37 4.82 11.84
CA SER A 154 1.95 4.63 12.07
C SER A 154 1.38 6.01 12.41
N PHE A 155 0.62 6.60 11.48
CA PHE A 155 -0.26 7.72 11.82
C PHE A 155 -1.17 7.11 12.87
N GLU A 156 -1.00 7.56 14.11
CA GLU A 156 -1.21 6.76 15.31
C GLU A 156 -2.43 5.83 15.22
N PRO A 157 -2.37 4.61 15.79
CA PRO A 157 -3.58 3.97 16.28
C PRO A 157 -4.06 4.79 17.49
N LYS A 158 -4.49 6.04 17.28
CA LYS A 158 -5.17 6.81 18.31
C LYS A 158 -6.57 6.23 18.42
N THR A 159 -6.65 5.33 19.40
CA THR A 159 -7.88 4.87 20.04
C THR A 159 -8.68 3.87 19.19
N ILE A 160 -8.52 2.59 19.53
CA ILE A 160 -9.67 1.67 19.49
C ILE A 160 -10.65 2.23 20.53
N VAL A 161 -11.57 3.09 20.09
CA VAL A 161 -12.74 3.40 20.91
C VAL A 161 -13.58 2.14 20.85
N LYS A 162 -13.64 1.39 21.97
CA LYS A 162 -14.71 0.42 22.19
C LYS A 162 -16.02 1.18 22.05
N VAL A 163 -16.71 1.03 20.93
CA VAL A 163 -18.12 1.40 20.84
C VAL A 163 -18.86 0.25 21.50
N GLU A 164 -19.34 0.46 22.72
CA GLU A 164 -20.34 -0.42 23.30
C GLU A 164 -21.51 -0.48 22.32
N VAL A 165 -21.85 -1.69 21.89
CA VAL A 165 -23.07 -1.94 21.13
C VAL A 165 -24.22 -1.62 22.07
N VAL A 166 -24.82 -0.43 21.91
CA VAL A 166 -26.14 -0.18 22.46
C VAL A 166 -27.10 -0.92 21.52
N GLU A 167 -27.42 -2.17 21.88
CA GLU A 167 -28.58 -2.86 21.33
C GLU A 167 -29.80 -1.98 21.58
N LYS A 168 -30.35 -1.40 20.52
CA LYS A 168 -31.70 -0.83 20.59
C LYS A 168 -32.69 -1.98 20.51
N LEU A 169 -33.38 -2.20 21.64
CA LEU A 169 -34.63 -2.95 21.76
C LEU A 169 -35.70 -2.41 20.80
#